data_AF-A0A1H0S6Y2-F1
#
_entry.id   AF-A0A1H0S6Y2-F1
#
_cell.length_a   1.000
_cell.length_b   1.000
_cell.length_c   1.000
_cell.angle_alpha   90.00
_cell.angle_beta   90.00
_cell.angle_gamma   90.00
#
_symmetry.space_group_name_H-M   'P 1'
#
loop_
_entity.id
_entity.type
_entity.pdbx_description
1 polymer ?
#
loop_
_entity_poly.entity_id
_entity_poly.type
_entity_poly.pdbx_seq_one_letter_code
_entity_poly.pdbx_strand_id
1 'polypeptide(L)'
;MTTSASSSEADQPASVGRLATALQALDHYRGTNTPDEHTAAAERLGGEAVYRAYLANALLGAAQLEALLNESVEFDAEQRSAIYLQQQQTAGVTGDQTSMLEFLRWQLLRIASPLRENARTEQAGPVPVAAAQTAEGLDRLLAVSAASHTLTDQADIDSVAEQLDTAHQALSSAVENIDRLRALTERARSGTETEDSES
;
A
#
# COMPACT_ATOMS: atom_id res chain seq x y z
N MET A 1 35.28 4.06 26.67
CA MET A 1 35.11 4.40 25.24
C MET A 1 33.62 4.56 25.00
N THR A 2 33.14 5.79 25.05
CA THR A 2 31.76 6.17 24.74
C THR A 2 31.61 6.19 23.23
N THR A 3 30.95 5.18 22.66
CA THR A 3 30.50 5.20 21.27
C THR A 3 29.45 6.30 21.16
N SER A 4 29.86 7.42 20.57
CA SER A 4 28.93 8.48 20.15
C SER A 4 27.97 7.86 19.15
N ALA A 5 26.67 8.01 19.41
CA ALA A 5 25.63 7.72 18.45
C ALA A 5 25.89 8.60 17.21
N SER A 6 26.44 7.99 16.16
CA SER A 6 26.43 8.56 14.83
C SER A 6 25.00 8.43 14.31
N SER A 7 24.12 9.35 14.72
CA SER A 7 22.89 9.62 14.00
C SER A 7 23.30 10.18 12.65
N SER A 8 23.51 9.32 11.66
CA SER A 8 23.88 9.76 10.32
C SER A 8 22.76 10.63 9.76
N GLU A 9 23.11 11.72 9.07
CA GLU A 9 22.18 12.56 8.30
C GLU A 9 21.26 11.77 7.34
N ALA A 10 21.53 10.48 7.11
CA ALA A 10 20.77 9.55 6.29
C ALA A 10 19.32 9.28 6.78
N ASP A 11 19.01 9.45 8.06
CA ASP A 11 17.67 9.13 8.60
C ASP A 11 16.69 10.32 8.60
N GLN A 12 17.12 11.49 8.11
CA GLN A 12 16.24 12.66 8.05
C GLN A 12 15.48 12.71 6.71
N PRO A 13 14.17 13.00 6.73
CA PRO A 13 13.40 13.24 5.51
C PRO A 13 14.04 14.35 4.66
N ALA A 14 14.01 14.16 3.34
CA ALA A 14 14.49 15.19 2.41
C ALA A 14 13.78 16.53 2.63
N SER A 15 14.51 17.63 2.45
CA SER A 15 13.94 18.97 2.54
C SER A 15 12.87 19.20 1.47
N VAL A 16 11.96 20.15 1.75
CA VAL A 16 10.90 20.57 0.83
C VAL A 16 11.45 20.92 -0.56
N GLY A 17 12.52 21.72 -0.62
CA GLY A 17 13.14 22.11 -1.89
C GLY A 17 13.74 20.93 -2.67
N ARG A 18 14.30 19.91 -1.99
CA ARG A 18 14.79 18.69 -2.66
C ARG A 18 13.64 17.87 -3.25
N LEU A 19 12.54 17.73 -2.52
CA LEU A 19 11.34 17.02 -3.01
C LEU A 19 10.69 17.76 -4.18
N ALA A 20 10.55 19.09 -4.10
CA ALA A 20 10.02 19.91 -5.18
C ALA A 20 10.92 19.86 -6.43
N THR A 21 12.24 19.90 -6.26
CA THR A 21 13.20 19.75 -7.37
C THR A 21 13.08 18.39 -8.04
N ALA A 22 12.93 17.30 -7.28
CA ALA A 22 12.73 15.97 -7.85
C ALA A 22 11.41 15.87 -8.64
N LEU A 23 10.32 16.42 -8.07
CA LEU A 23 9.04 16.52 -8.78
C LEU A 23 9.14 17.37 -10.05
N GLN A 24 9.91 18.45 -10.02
CA GLN A 24 10.13 19.31 -11.19
C GLN A 24 10.92 18.59 -12.28
N ALA A 25 11.90 17.77 -11.90
CA ALA A 25 12.67 16.95 -12.84
C ALA A 25 11.83 15.86 -13.53
N LEU A 26 10.73 15.44 -12.90
CA LEU A 26 9.74 14.51 -13.47
C LEU A 26 8.53 15.24 -14.07
N ASP A 27 8.60 16.56 -14.31
CA ASP A 27 7.50 17.38 -14.84
C ASP A 27 6.18 17.33 -14.03
N HIS A 28 6.25 16.97 -12.74
CA HIS A 28 5.12 16.90 -11.81
C HIS A 28 5.00 18.11 -10.86
N TYR A 29 5.99 19.01 -10.84
CA TYR A 29 5.93 20.26 -10.07
C TYR A 29 5.51 21.43 -10.97
N ARG A 30 4.36 22.05 -10.68
CA ARG A 30 3.81 23.17 -11.48
C ARG A 30 4.16 24.56 -10.95
N GLY A 31 4.79 24.64 -9.78
CA GLY A 31 5.18 25.90 -9.16
C GLY A 31 6.56 26.40 -9.63
N THR A 32 7.00 27.49 -9.02
CA THR A 32 8.30 28.12 -9.27
C THR A 32 9.44 27.51 -8.45
N ASN A 33 9.12 26.66 -7.47
CA ASN A 33 10.08 25.98 -6.59
C ASN A 33 10.95 27.00 -5.83
N THR A 34 10.28 27.97 -5.20
CA THR A 34 10.91 29.05 -4.43
C THR A 34 10.61 28.92 -2.93
N PRO A 35 11.50 29.40 -2.04
CA PRO A 35 11.27 29.36 -0.60
C PRO A 35 9.96 30.04 -0.18
N ASP A 36 9.61 31.18 -0.78
CA ASP A 36 8.39 31.93 -0.44
C ASP A 36 7.12 31.14 -0.80
N GLU A 37 7.11 30.48 -1.96
CA GLU A 37 6.02 29.59 -2.37
C GLU A 37 5.85 28.42 -1.40
N HIS A 38 6.97 27.83 -0.97
CA HIS A 38 6.97 26.72 -0.01
C HIS A 38 6.47 27.13 1.37
N THR A 39 6.88 28.31 1.87
CA THR A 39 6.38 28.88 3.12
C THR A 39 4.87 29.09 3.05
N ALA A 40 4.38 29.71 1.98
CA ALA A 40 2.94 29.93 1.79
C ALA A 40 2.14 28.62 1.63
N ALA A 41 2.71 27.60 0.99
CA ALA A 41 2.08 26.28 0.89
C ALA A 41 2.04 25.55 2.24
N ALA A 42 3.13 25.62 3.00
CA ALA A 42 3.22 25.08 4.35
C ALA A 42 2.16 25.70 5.28
N GLU A 43 2.02 27.03 5.28
CA GLU A 43 1.01 27.74 6.07
C GLU A 43 -0.42 27.27 5.75
N ARG A 44 -0.75 27.13 4.46
CA ARG A 44 -2.08 26.66 4.02
C ARG A 44 -2.38 25.21 4.42
N LEU A 45 -1.37 24.35 4.46
CA LEU A 45 -1.53 22.92 4.73
C LEU A 45 -1.38 22.55 6.22
N GLY A 46 -1.13 23.53 7.10
CA GLY A 46 -0.98 23.29 8.54
C GLY A 46 0.45 23.03 9.01
N GLY A 47 1.45 23.45 8.24
CA GLY A 47 2.86 23.49 8.63
C GLY A 47 3.79 22.75 7.66
N GLU A 48 5.09 22.98 7.83
CA GLU A 48 6.13 22.44 6.95
C GLU A 48 6.16 20.90 6.95
N ALA A 49 5.96 20.26 8.10
CA ALA A 49 5.96 18.80 8.18
C ALA A 49 4.84 18.15 7.34
N VAL A 50 3.64 18.74 7.36
CA VAL A 50 2.51 18.27 6.55
C VAL A 50 2.78 18.52 5.06
N TYR A 51 3.30 19.70 4.72
CA TYR A 51 3.66 20.01 3.34
C TYR A 51 4.79 19.12 2.79
N ARG A 52 5.79 18.82 3.60
CA ARG A 52 6.86 17.87 3.25
C ARG A 52 6.29 16.48 3.00
N ALA A 53 5.41 15.98 3.87
CA ALA A 53 4.72 14.70 3.66
C ALA A 53 3.85 14.73 2.39
N TYR A 54 3.18 15.85 2.11
CA TYR A 54 2.41 16.04 0.88
C TYR A 54 3.29 15.94 -0.38
N LEU A 55 4.43 16.64 -0.43
CA LEU A 55 5.37 16.56 -1.56
C LEU A 55 6.00 15.17 -1.71
N ALA A 56 6.38 14.54 -0.59
CA ALA A 56 6.91 13.17 -0.63
C ALA A 56 5.90 12.18 -1.22
N ASN A 57 4.60 12.36 -0.92
CA ASN A 57 3.53 11.56 -1.51
C ASN A 57 3.29 11.83 -2.98
N ALA A 58 3.40 13.09 -3.41
CA ALA A 58 3.35 13.43 -4.83
C ALA A 58 4.53 12.77 -5.57
N LEU A 59 5.73 12.80 -5.00
CA LEU A 59 6.92 12.19 -5.61
C LEU A 59 6.81 10.67 -5.67
N LEU A 60 6.27 10.03 -4.63
CA LEU A 60 5.96 8.61 -4.65
C LEU A 60 4.99 8.27 -5.79
N GLY A 61 3.91 9.03 -5.95
CA GLY A 61 2.95 8.82 -7.04
C GLY A 61 3.58 8.98 -8.43
N ALA A 62 4.45 9.99 -8.61
CA ALA A 62 5.22 10.17 -9.83
C ALA A 62 6.13 8.96 -10.13
N ALA A 63 6.90 8.52 -9.14
CA ALA A 63 7.79 7.36 -9.29
C ALA A 63 7.01 6.06 -9.56
N GLN A 64 5.84 5.88 -8.95
CA GLN A 64 4.97 4.73 -9.21
C GLN A 64 4.37 4.77 -10.62
N LEU A 65 4.02 5.95 -11.14
CA LEU A 65 3.59 6.11 -12.53
C LEU A 65 4.72 5.73 -13.50
N GLU A 66 5.95 6.21 -13.25
CA GLU A 66 7.12 5.82 -14.05
C GLU A 66 7.35 4.31 -14.03
N ALA A 67 7.27 3.66 -12.86
CA ALA A 67 7.37 2.21 -12.75
C ALA A 67 6.28 1.51 -13.59
N LEU A 68 5.01 1.95 -13.47
CA LEU A 68 3.90 1.39 -14.25
C LEU A 68 4.13 1.52 -15.76
N LEU A 69 4.61 2.67 -16.23
CA LEU A 69 4.86 2.90 -17.65
C LEU A 69 6.01 2.03 -18.18
N ASN A 70 7.08 1.88 -17.39
CA ASN A 70 8.24 1.06 -17.76
C ASN A 70 8.00 -0.45 -17.60
N GLU A 71 7.01 -0.84 -16.80
CA GLU A 71 6.58 -2.25 -16.65
C GLU A 71 5.46 -2.67 -17.63
N SER A 72 5.19 -1.87 -18.66
CA SER A 72 4.19 -2.18 -19.69
C SER A 72 4.62 -3.27 -20.68
N VAL A 73 5.90 -3.66 -20.67
CA VAL A 73 6.45 -4.74 -21.50
C VAL A 73 6.40 -6.08 -20.77
N GLU A 74 6.47 -7.18 -21.53
CA GLU A 74 6.50 -8.51 -20.95
C GLU A 74 7.87 -8.81 -20.33
N PHE A 75 7.86 -9.20 -19.06
CA PHE A 75 9.03 -9.71 -18.34
C PHE A 75 8.78 -11.15 -17.93
N ASP A 76 9.83 -11.96 -17.97
CA ASP A 76 9.82 -13.26 -17.32
C ASP A 76 9.79 -13.11 -15.78
N ALA A 77 9.63 -14.24 -15.09
CA ALA A 77 9.53 -14.25 -13.63
C ALA A 77 10.82 -13.79 -12.91
N GLU A 78 11.99 -14.04 -13.49
CA GLU A 78 13.29 -13.66 -12.89
C GLU A 78 13.52 -12.16 -13.03
N GLN A 79 13.28 -11.61 -14.22
CA GLN A 79 13.34 -10.18 -14.51
C GLN A 79 12.37 -9.40 -13.62
N ARG A 80 11.12 -9.87 -13.50
CA ARG A 80 10.12 -9.25 -12.62
C ARG A 80 10.57 -9.26 -11.16
N SER A 81 11.12 -10.37 -10.70
CA SER A 81 11.65 -10.48 -9.33
C SER A 81 12.82 -9.52 -9.09
N ALA A 82 13.72 -9.36 -10.07
CA ALA A 82 14.85 -8.42 -9.98
C ALA A 82 14.39 -6.96 -9.91
N ILE A 83 13.36 -6.57 -10.67
CA ILE A 83 12.77 -5.22 -10.63
C ILE A 83 12.17 -4.93 -9.25
N TYR A 84 11.40 -5.88 -8.69
CA TYR A 84 10.80 -5.71 -7.36
C TYR A 84 11.86 -5.70 -6.25
N LEU A 85 12.93 -6.47 -6.40
CA LEU A 85 14.08 -6.43 -5.48
C LEU A 85 14.77 -5.07 -5.54
N GLN A 86 14.92 -4.45 -6.71
CA GLN A 86 15.53 -3.13 -6.83
C GLN A 86 14.74 -2.06 -6.06
N GLN A 87 13.40 -2.11 -6.06
CA GLN A 87 12.58 -1.22 -5.24
C GLN A 87 12.91 -1.36 -3.74
N GLN A 88 13.03 -2.60 -3.26
CA GLN A 88 13.37 -2.87 -1.86
C GLN A 88 14.78 -2.40 -1.51
N GLN A 89 15.74 -2.59 -2.41
CA GLN A 89 17.11 -2.12 -2.23
C GLN A 89 17.17 -0.59 -2.16
N THR A 90 16.44 0.09 -3.05
CA THR A 90 16.36 1.56 -3.07
C THR A 90 15.65 2.10 -1.82
N ALA A 91 14.66 1.38 -1.29
CA ALA A 91 14.01 1.71 -0.02
C ALA A 91 14.90 1.38 1.20
N GLY A 92 16.03 0.70 1.02
CA GLY A 92 16.95 0.33 2.10
C GLY A 92 16.45 -0.82 2.98
N VAL A 93 15.48 -1.60 2.54
CA VAL A 93 14.83 -2.66 3.35
C VAL A 93 15.29 -4.07 3.01
N THR A 94 16.19 -4.22 2.04
CA THR A 94 16.75 -5.53 1.67
C THR A 94 17.71 -6.04 2.75
N GLY A 95 17.57 -7.31 3.12
CA GLY A 95 18.46 -7.98 4.06
C GLY A 95 18.01 -7.91 5.53
N ASP A 96 16.97 -7.14 5.83
CA ASP A 96 16.29 -7.14 7.12
C ASP A 96 14.82 -7.52 6.96
N GLN A 97 14.43 -8.67 7.53
CA GLN A 97 13.08 -9.21 7.35
C GLN A 97 12.01 -8.30 7.96
N THR A 98 12.30 -7.68 9.10
CA THR A 98 11.36 -6.78 9.78
C THR A 98 11.10 -5.54 8.94
N SER A 99 12.14 -4.83 8.49
CA SER A 99 12.03 -3.66 7.63
C SER A 99 11.33 -3.99 6.30
N MET A 100 11.62 -5.15 5.72
CA MET A 100 10.92 -5.63 4.52
C MET A 100 9.41 -5.79 4.78
N LEU A 101 9.02 -6.45 5.87
CA LEU A 101 7.61 -6.65 6.22
C LEU A 101 6.90 -5.34 6.54
N GLU A 102 7.56 -4.41 7.25
CA GLU A 102 7.03 -3.08 7.51
C GLU A 102 6.83 -2.27 6.22
N PHE A 103 7.77 -2.38 5.28
CA PHE A 103 7.64 -1.75 3.96
C PHE A 103 6.47 -2.33 3.14
N LEU A 104 6.35 -3.66 3.10
CA LEU A 104 5.22 -4.33 2.43
C LEU A 104 3.87 -3.93 3.07
N ARG A 105 3.83 -3.87 4.39
CA ARG A 105 2.64 -3.41 5.12
C ARG A 105 2.32 -1.95 4.80
N TRP A 106 3.33 -1.08 4.76
CA TRP A 106 3.15 0.31 4.36
C TRP A 106 2.61 0.44 2.93
N GLN A 107 3.07 -0.37 1.99
CA GLN A 107 2.53 -0.43 0.63
C GLN A 107 1.07 -0.91 0.63
N LEU A 108 0.76 -1.99 1.37
CA LEU A 108 -0.59 -2.52 1.49
C LEU A 108 -1.59 -1.49 2.02
N LEU A 109 -1.24 -0.74 3.06
CA LEU A 109 -2.13 0.26 3.66
C LEU A 109 -2.55 1.34 2.66
N ARG A 110 -1.71 1.67 1.68
CA ARG A 110 -2.03 2.61 0.59
C ARG A 110 -3.07 2.08 -0.39
N ILE A 111 -3.12 0.76 -0.57
CA ILE A 111 -4.11 0.09 -1.40
C ILE A 111 -5.39 -0.19 -0.58
N ALA A 112 -5.25 -0.55 0.69
CA ALA A 112 -6.36 -0.90 1.57
C ALA A 112 -7.33 0.27 1.80
N SER A 113 -6.83 1.51 1.88
CA SER A 113 -7.69 2.69 2.08
C SER A 113 -8.67 2.93 0.91
N PRO A 114 -8.23 3.07 -0.35
CA PRO A 114 -9.16 3.25 -1.47
C PRO A 114 -10.06 2.02 -1.70
N LEU A 115 -9.59 0.80 -1.42
CA LEU A 115 -10.44 -0.39 -1.48
C LEU A 115 -11.59 -0.33 -0.47
N ARG A 116 -11.31 0.08 0.77
CA ARG A 116 -12.35 0.27 1.80
C ARG A 116 -13.34 1.36 1.42
N GLU A 117 -12.89 2.45 0.81
CA GLU A 117 -13.78 3.51 0.34
C GLU A 117 -14.69 3.02 -0.78
N ASN A 118 -14.13 2.30 -1.76
CA ASN A 118 -14.90 1.71 -2.85
C ASN A 118 -15.97 0.74 -2.32
N ALA A 119 -15.61 -0.11 -1.36
CA ALA A 119 -16.51 -1.07 -0.71
C ALA A 119 -17.67 -0.42 0.06
N ARG A 120 -17.58 0.87 0.42
CA ARG A 120 -18.64 1.61 1.13
C ARG A 120 -19.65 2.28 0.21
N THR A 121 -19.41 2.30 -1.10
CA THR A 121 -20.34 2.89 -2.06
C THR A 121 -21.64 2.09 -2.13
N GLU A 122 -22.78 2.74 -2.31
CA GLU A 122 -24.10 2.07 -2.39
C GLU A 122 -24.18 1.05 -3.55
N GLN A 123 -23.30 1.20 -4.54
CA GLN A 123 -23.20 0.34 -5.72
C GLN A 123 -22.11 -0.74 -5.57
N ALA A 124 -21.45 -0.83 -4.41
CA ALA A 124 -20.39 -1.81 -4.19
C ALA A 124 -20.97 -3.22 -4.31
N GLY A 125 -20.56 -3.91 -5.38
CA GLY A 125 -20.79 -5.34 -5.53
C GLY A 125 -19.97 -6.16 -4.54
N PRO A 126 -20.17 -7.49 -4.52
CA PRO A 126 -19.42 -8.40 -3.65
C PRO A 126 -17.89 -8.34 -3.85
N VAL A 127 -17.40 -8.04 -5.06
CA VAL A 127 -15.96 -8.04 -5.36
C VAL A 127 -15.20 -6.88 -4.69
N PRO A 128 -15.63 -5.60 -4.80
CA PRO A 128 -15.01 -4.52 -4.04
C PRO A 128 -14.96 -4.78 -2.53
N VAL A 129 -16.03 -5.34 -1.96
CA VAL A 129 -16.10 -5.71 -0.53
C VAL A 129 -15.08 -6.81 -0.21
N ALA A 130 -15.02 -7.88 -0.99
CA ALA A 130 -14.05 -8.96 -0.82
C ALA A 130 -12.60 -8.46 -0.93
N ALA A 131 -12.31 -7.54 -1.85
CA ALA A 131 -10.99 -6.96 -2.01
C ALA A 131 -10.58 -6.14 -0.77
N ALA A 132 -11.49 -5.32 -0.22
CA ALA A 132 -11.24 -4.56 0.99
C ALA A 132 -11.00 -5.46 2.21
N GLN A 133 -11.79 -6.53 2.36
CA GLN A 133 -11.63 -7.52 3.44
C GLN A 133 -10.34 -8.33 3.29
N THR A 134 -9.94 -8.66 2.06
CA THR A 134 -8.66 -9.32 1.78
C THR A 134 -7.49 -8.43 2.18
N ALA A 135 -7.55 -7.14 1.85
CA ALA A 135 -6.52 -6.18 2.25
C ALA A 135 -6.42 -6.03 3.77
N GLU A 136 -7.56 -6.06 4.48
CA GLU A 136 -7.57 -6.09 5.95
C GLU A 136 -6.94 -7.35 6.51
N GLY A 137 -7.33 -8.54 6.01
CA GLY A 137 -6.76 -9.81 6.45
C GLY A 137 -5.23 -9.86 6.25
N LEU A 138 -4.75 -9.40 5.10
CA LEU A 138 -3.31 -9.35 4.81
C LEU A 138 -2.55 -8.37 5.72
N ASP A 139 -3.14 -7.22 6.10
CA ASP A 139 -2.52 -6.27 7.03
C ASP A 139 -2.26 -6.92 8.39
N ARG A 140 -3.26 -7.68 8.88
CA ARG A 140 -3.15 -8.43 10.14
C ARG A 140 -2.06 -9.51 10.06
N LEU A 141 -2.01 -10.27 8.97
CA LEU A 141 -0.98 -11.30 8.77
C LEU A 141 0.44 -10.71 8.69
N LEU A 142 0.62 -9.57 8.00
CA LEU A 142 1.90 -8.87 7.95
C LEU A 142 2.31 -8.32 9.31
N ALA A 143 1.36 -7.77 10.09
CA ALA A 143 1.61 -7.30 11.45
C ALA A 143 2.07 -8.44 12.38
N VAL A 144 1.41 -9.60 12.32
CA VAL A 144 1.83 -10.80 13.06
C VAL A 144 3.20 -11.30 12.61
N SER A 145 3.46 -11.30 11.30
CA SER A 145 4.76 -11.72 10.75
C SER A 145 5.91 -10.83 11.21
N ALA A 146 5.68 -9.52 11.34
CA ALA A 146 6.69 -8.60 11.86
C ALA A 146 6.90 -8.78 13.38
N ALA A 147 5.81 -9.01 14.13
CA ALA A 147 5.87 -9.15 15.59
C ALA A 147 6.39 -10.53 16.07
N SER A 148 6.30 -11.57 15.25
CA SER A 148 6.59 -12.95 15.67
C SER A 148 8.04 -13.20 16.08
N HIS A 149 8.96 -12.30 15.72
CA HIS A 149 10.37 -12.36 16.14
C HIS A 149 10.65 -11.65 17.49
N THR A 150 9.66 -10.96 18.05
CA THR A 150 9.83 -10.11 19.25
C THR A 150 8.86 -10.44 20.38
N LEU A 151 8.12 -11.55 20.29
CA LEU A 151 7.15 -11.95 21.31
C LEU A 151 7.88 -12.44 22.57
N THR A 152 7.81 -11.67 23.65
CA THR A 152 8.46 -12.04 24.91
C THR A 152 7.46 -12.21 26.06
N ASP A 153 6.36 -11.45 26.06
CA ASP A 153 5.41 -11.43 27.18
C ASP A 153 4.01 -11.90 26.75
N GLN A 154 3.20 -12.35 27.71
CA GLN A 154 1.85 -12.88 27.44
C GLN A 154 0.93 -11.87 26.73
N ALA A 155 1.09 -10.57 27.01
CA ALA A 155 0.32 -9.53 26.32
C ALA A 155 0.62 -9.48 24.82
N ASP A 156 1.86 -9.77 24.40
CA ASP A 156 2.22 -9.85 22.98
C ASP A 156 1.57 -11.06 22.31
N ILE A 157 1.51 -12.18 23.03
CA ILE A 157 0.88 -13.43 22.57
C ILE A 157 -0.62 -13.23 22.38
N ASP A 158 -1.30 -12.62 23.36
CA ASP A 158 -2.74 -12.34 23.30
C ASP A 158 -3.06 -11.38 22.14
N SER A 159 -2.23 -10.34 21.95
CA SER A 159 -2.34 -9.42 20.81
C SER A 159 -2.20 -10.15 19.47
N VAL A 160 -1.21 -11.05 19.33
CA VAL A 160 -1.03 -11.87 18.12
C VAL A 160 -2.24 -12.76 17.86
N ALA A 161 -2.80 -13.40 18.89
CA ALA A 161 -4.00 -14.21 18.75
C ALA A 161 -5.20 -13.37 18.23
N GLU A 162 -5.41 -12.18 18.79
CA GLU A 162 -6.47 -11.26 18.34
C GLU A 162 -6.27 -10.83 16.87
N GLN A 163 -5.03 -10.54 16.47
CA GLN A 163 -4.73 -10.21 15.07
C GLN A 163 -5.01 -11.39 14.14
N LEU A 164 -4.67 -12.63 14.54
CA LEU A 164 -4.95 -13.84 13.76
C LEU A 164 -6.45 -14.11 13.63
N ASP A 165 -7.22 -13.95 14.71
CA ASP A 165 -8.68 -14.10 14.67
C ASP A 165 -9.32 -13.05 13.75
N THR A 166 -8.87 -11.80 13.83
CA THR A 166 -9.30 -10.72 12.94
C THR A 166 -8.96 -11.03 11.48
N ALA A 167 -7.75 -11.53 11.21
CA ALA A 167 -7.33 -11.93 9.88
C ALA A 167 -8.23 -13.04 9.32
N HIS A 168 -8.50 -14.06 10.13
CA HIS A 168 -9.34 -15.19 9.76
C HIS A 168 -10.77 -14.75 9.44
N GLN A 169 -11.36 -13.89 10.27
CA GLN A 169 -12.71 -13.37 10.05
C GLN A 169 -12.80 -12.54 8.76
N ALA A 170 -11.83 -11.65 8.52
CA ALA A 170 -11.80 -10.82 7.32
C ALA A 170 -11.66 -11.67 6.04
N LEU A 171 -10.74 -12.63 6.04
CA LEU A 171 -10.52 -13.52 4.89
C LEU A 171 -11.72 -14.44 4.63
N SER A 172 -12.35 -14.97 5.69
CA SER A 172 -13.57 -15.79 5.55
C SER A 172 -14.71 -14.99 4.93
N SER A 173 -14.92 -13.76 5.39
CA SER A 173 -15.93 -12.85 4.83
C SER A 173 -15.64 -12.50 3.36
N ALA A 174 -14.37 -12.37 2.99
CA ALA A 174 -13.97 -12.13 1.61
C ALA A 174 -14.34 -13.31 0.71
N VAL A 175 -14.10 -14.55 1.17
CA VAL A 175 -14.47 -15.78 0.47
C VAL A 175 -15.98 -15.87 0.28
N GLU A 176 -16.78 -15.59 1.32
CA GLU A 176 -18.24 -15.59 1.23
C GLU A 176 -18.76 -14.62 0.16
N ASN A 177 -18.16 -13.43 0.06
CA ASN A 177 -18.50 -12.46 -0.98
C ASN A 177 -18.14 -12.96 -2.39
N ILE A 178 -16.97 -13.59 -2.56
CA ILE A 178 -16.57 -14.19 -3.83
C ILE A 178 -17.56 -15.29 -4.24
N ASP A 179 -17.90 -16.18 -3.32
CA ASP A 179 -18.83 -17.28 -3.57
C ASP A 179 -20.24 -16.77 -3.92
N ARG A 180 -20.68 -15.69 -3.27
CA ARG A 180 -21.93 -15.01 -3.64
C ARG A 180 -21.92 -14.53 -5.09
N LEU A 181 -20.82 -13.94 -5.57
CA LEU A 181 -20.73 -13.52 -6.97
C LEU A 181 -20.71 -14.72 -7.92
N ARG A 182 -19.97 -15.78 -7.57
CA ARG A 182 -19.93 -17.01 -8.38
C ARG A 182 -21.32 -17.61 -8.55
N ALA A 183 -22.07 -17.74 -7.46
CA ALA A 183 -23.44 -18.25 -7.49
C ALA A 183 -24.37 -17.36 -8.33
N LEU A 184 -24.25 -16.03 -8.25
CA LEU A 184 -25.03 -15.12 -9.10
C LEU A 184 -24.68 -15.29 -10.59
N THR A 185 -23.41 -15.44 -10.90
CA THR A 185 -22.91 -15.63 -12.27
C THR A 185 -23.37 -16.97 -12.86
N GLU A 186 -23.34 -18.04 -12.06
CA GLU A 186 -23.83 -19.35 -12.47
C GLU A 186 -25.34 -19.34 -12.75
N ARG A 187 -26.14 -18.71 -11.89
CA ARG A 187 -27.59 -18.54 -12.11
C ARG A 187 -27.91 -17.77 -13.38
N ALA A 188 -27.16 -16.69 -13.64
CA ALA A 188 -27.32 -15.90 -14.86
C ALA A 188 -27.03 -16.74 -16.12
N ARG A 189 -26.00 -17.59 -16.08
CA ARG A 189 -25.65 -18.51 -17.16
C ARG A 189 -26.71 -19.60 -17.38
N SER A 190 -27.22 -20.20 -16.31
CA SER A 190 -28.26 -21.23 -16.42
C SER A 190 -29.62 -20.68 -16.86
N GLY A 191 -29.94 -19.42 -16.53
CA GLY A 191 -31.19 -18.78 -16.94
C GLY A 191 -31.24 -18.39 -18.41
N THR A 192 -30.07 -18.13 -19.03
CA THR A 192 -29.97 -17.82 -20.47
C THR A 192 -30.15 -19.06 -21.35
N GLU A 193 -29.81 -20.26 -20.85
CA GLU A 193 -30.00 -21.51 -21.61
C GLU A 193 -31.48 -21.95 -21.71
N THR A 194 -32.33 -21.51 -20.78
CA THR A 194 -33.76 -21.85 -20.77
C THR A 194 -34.63 -21.02 -21.72
N GLU A 195 -34.25 -19.80 -22.06
CA GLU A 195 -35.05 -18.94 -22.97
C GLU A 195 -34.79 -19.24 -24.46
N ASP A 196 -33.62 -19.76 -24.82
CA ASP A 196 -33.29 -20.10 -26.22
C ASP A 196 -33.86 -21.46 -26.69
N SER A 197 -34.53 -22.23 -25.82
CA SER A 197 -35.11 -23.54 -26.16
C SER A 197 -36.62 -23.50 -26.49
N GLU A 198 -37.26 -22.33 -26.48
CA GLU A 198 -38.70 -22.16 -26.77
C GLU A 198 -39.00 -21.38 -28.07
N SER A 199 -38.07 -21.32 -29.03
CA SER A 199 -38.31 -20.74 -30.38
C SER A 199 -38.44 -21.79 -31.48
#